data_AF-A0AAD0VBB0-F1
#
_entry.id   AF-A0AAD0VBB0-F1
#
_cell.length_a   1.000
_cell.length_b   1.000
_cell.length_c   1.000
_cell.angle_alpha   90.00
_cell.angle_beta   90.00
_cell.angle_gamma   90.00
#
_symmetry.space_group_name_H-M   'P 1'
#
loop_
_entity.id
_entity.type
_entity.pdbx_description
1 polymer ?
#
loop_
_entity_poly.entity_id
_entity_poly.type
_entity_poly.pdbx_seq_one_letter_code
_entity_poly.pdbx_strand_id
1 'polypeptide(L)'
;MLQWLKRSLASFLGDKKDIVKNFPIIKSLNKKANIELDTKRSELLSDNFVEILDVVYSSKLKDYSLWLDFGTLLGYYRENDFISHDLDMDFGILIPNLEEFYKIEKTLLQKGLAKTKEFYYDEKLVELSYDYKGLNVDFIVYERQGNSLNSKTIFYMKNSLGKPTRLEVYDYSLPFSELKKVDFKGIDIKVPDNAKEYLSALYGKDFEIPNTNYNWKGNPIYKKIDANNASVVLKNRK
;
A
#
# COMPACT_ATOMS: atom_id res chain seq x y z
N MET A 1 -21.40 4.47 9.91
CA MET A 1 -22.39 3.72 10.73
C MET A 1 -21.83 2.42 11.32
N LEU A 2 -21.31 1.48 10.51
CA LEU A 2 -20.89 0.15 11.00
C LEU A 2 -19.75 0.17 12.04
N GLN A 3 -18.74 1.03 11.87
CA GLN A 3 -17.66 1.20 12.85
C GLN A 3 -18.15 1.80 14.17
N TRP A 4 -19.08 2.76 14.11
CA TRP A 4 -19.70 3.35 15.30
C TRP A 4 -20.56 2.32 16.04
N LEU A 5 -21.34 1.52 15.30
CA LEU A 5 -22.09 0.39 15.86
C LEU A 5 -21.18 -0.65 16.49
N LYS A 6 -20.08 -1.03 15.83
CA LYS A 6 -19.07 -1.97 16.37
C LYS A 6 -18.39 -1.43 17.64
N ARG A 7 -18.09 -0.12 17.69
CA ARG A 7 -17.52 0.54 18.88
C ARG A 7 -18.51 0.66 20.03
N SER A 8 -19.76 1.04 19.72
CA SER A 8 -20.86 1.12 20.70
C SER A 8 -21.18 -0.26 21.28
N LEU A 9 -21.29 -1.28 20.43
CA LEU A 9 -21.52 -2.67 20.86
C LEU A 9 -20.34 -3.23 21.67
N ALA A 10 -19.10 -2.90 21.28
CA ALA A 10 -17.92 -3.29 22.05
C ALA A 10 -17.85 -2.61 23.43
N SER A 11 -18.32 -1.37 23.54
CA SER A 11 -18.42 -0.65 24.82
C SER A 11 -19.55 -1.18 25.68
N PHE A 12 -20.69 -1.54 25.07
CA PHE A 12 -21.85 -2.08 25.77
C PHE A 12 -21.61 -3.50 26.30
N LEU A 13 -20.86 -4.31 25.56
CA LEU A 13 -20.60 -5.71 25.93
C LEU A 13 -19.47 -5.90 26.96
N GLY A 14 -18.63 -4.89 27.19
CA GLY A 14 -17.54 -4.94 28.18
C GLY A 14 -16.76 -6.26 28.14
N ASP A 15 -16.60 -6.89 29.30
CA ASP A 15 -15.89 -8.17 29.47
C ASP A 15 -16.61 -9.38 28.88
N LYS A 16 -17.90 -9.25 28.52
CA LYS A 16 -18.68 -10.31 27.85
C LYS A 16 -18.49 -10.33 26.33
N LYS A 17 -17.73 -9.37 25.78
CA LYS A 17 -17.47 -9.26 24.35
C LYS A 17 -16.86 -10.53 23.76
N ASP A 18 -15.98 -11.20 24.48
CA ASP A 18 -15.33 -12.42 24.00
C ASP A 18 -16.26 -13.63 24.04
N ILE A 19 -17.17 -13.68 25.03
CA ILE A 19 -18.24 -14.68 25.09
C ILE A 19 -19.19 -14.49 23.89
N VAL A 20 -19.62 -13.26 23.62
CA VAL A 20 -20.51 -12.93 22.49
C VAL A 20 -19.87 -13.25 21.14
N LYS A 21 -18.60 -12.89 20.95
CA LYS A 21 -17.85 -13.18 19.71
C LYS A 21 -17.66 -14.68 19.46
N ASN A 22 -17.57 -15.47 20.53
CA ASN A 22 -17.35 -16.91 20.44
C ASN A 22 -18.65 -17.72 20.25
N PHE A 23 -19.83 -17.08 20.26
CA PHE A 23 -21.05 -17.79 19.90
C PHE A 23 -20.99 -18.27 18.43
N PRO A 24 -21.33 -19.54 18.15
CA PRO A 24 -21.25 -20.10 16.81
C PRO A 24 -22.01 -19.29 15.76
N ILE A 25 -23.17 -18.74 16.11
CA ILE A 25 -24.01 -17.92 15.22
C ILE A 25 -23.32 -16.58 14.92
N ILE A 26 -22.79 -15.90 15.94
CA ILE A 26 -22.05 -14.63 15.77
C ILE A 26 -20.79 -14.87 14.92
N LYS A 27 -20.06 -15.97 15.17
CA LYS A 27 -18.87 -16.36 14.39
C LYS A 27 -19.23 -16.65 12.93
N SER A 28 -20.33 -17.35 12.68
CA SER A 28 -20.84 -17.63 11.33
C SER A 28 -21.26 -16.36 10.59
N LEU A 29 -22.01 -15.47 11.25
CA LEU A 29 -22.42 -14.18 10.70
C LEU A 29 -21.21 -13.27 10.41
N ASN A 30 -20.24 -13.21 11.32
CA ASN A 30 -18.99 -12.48 11.09
C ASN A 30 -18.20 -13.06 9.92
N LYS A 31 -18.11 -14.39 9.80
CA LYS A 31 -17.45 -15.06 8.67
C LYS A 31 -18.14 -14.70 7.36
N LYS A 32 -19.48 -14.77 7.29
CA LYS A 32 -20.25 -14.41 6.09
C LYS A 32 -20.08 -12.93 5.74
N ALA A 33 -20.14 -12.04 6.72
CA ALA A 33 -19.94 -10.61 6.52
C ALA A 33 -18.51 -10.27 6.04
N ASN A 34 -17.49 -10.97 6.56
CA ASN A 34 -16.11 -10.81 6.08
C ASN A 34 -15.97 -11.29 4.64
N ILE A 35 -16.50 -12.48 4.30
CA ILE A 35 -16.48 -12.99 2.91
C ILE A 35 -17.16 -11.99 1.96
N GLU A 36 -18.35 -11.51 2.31
CA GLU A 36 -19.08 -10.55 1.49
C GLU A 36 -18.32 -9.22 1.32
N LEU A 37 -17.69 -8.74 2.40
CA LEU A 37 -16.85 -7.54 2.34
C LEU A 37 -15.63 -7.78 1.44
N ASP A 38 -14.94 -8.91 1.59
CA ASP A 38 -13.75 -9.25 0.79
C ASP A 38 -14.11 -9.43 -0.69
N THR A 39 -15.24 -10.04 -1.01
CA THR A 39 -15.76 -10.13 -2.38
C THR A 39 -16.03 -8.75 -2.98
N LYS A 40 -16.79 -7.89 -2.30
CA LYS A 40 -17.07 -6.52 -2.76
C LYS A 40 -15.82 -5.69 -2.95
N ARG A 41 -14.81 -5.93 -2.12
CA ARG A 41 -13.50 -5.27 -2.16
C ARG A 41 -12.69 -5.72 -3.37
N SER A 42 -12.66 -7.03 -3.63
CA SER A 42 -12.05 -7.61 -4.81
C SER A 42 -12.70 -7.10 -6.10
N GLU A 43 -14.04 -7.05 -6.14
CA GLU A 43 -14.81 -6.47 -7.25
C GLU A 43 -14.47 -4.99 -7.48
N LEU A 44 -14.40 -4.20 -6.40
CA LEU A 44 -14.03 -2.78 -6.50
C LEU A 44 -12.63 -2.60 -7.10
N LEU A 45 -11.64 -3.39 -6.68
CA LEU A 45 -10.30 -3.34 -7.27
C LEU A 45 -10.36 -3.74 -8.74
N SER A 46 -11.00 -4.87 -9.06
CA SER A 46 -11.16 -5.35 -10.43
C SER A 46 -11.76 -4.30 -11.37
N ASP A 47 -12.82 -3.62 -10.93
CA ASP A 47 -13.55 -2.63 -11.72
C ASP A 47 -12.74 -1.36 -12.01
N ASN A 48 -11.77 -1.03 -11.15
CA ASN A 48 -11.04 0.24 -11.20
C ASN A 48 -9.54 0.06 -11.46
N PHE A 49 -9.02 -1.16 -11.49
CA PHE A 49 -7.59 -1.44 -11.60
C PHE A 49 -6.96 -0.81 -12.85
N VAL A 50 -7.54 -1.06 -14.02
CA VAL A 50 -7.07 -0.51 -15.30
C VAL A 50 -7.21 1.01 -15.33
N GLU A 51 -8.28 1.55 -14.73
CA GLU A 51 -8.49 3.00 -14.65
C GLU A 51 -7.41 3.67 -13.78
N ILE A 52 -7.03 3.07 -12.65
CA ILE A 52 -5.94 3.57 -11.81
C ILE A 52 -4.62 3.51 -12.57
N LEU A 53 -4.32 2.39 -13.24
CA LEU A 53 -3.12 2.28 -14.10
C LEU A 53 -3.11 3.37 -15.17
N ASP A 54 -4.23 3.59 -15.86
CA ASP A 54 -4.35 4.64 -16.87
C ASP A 54 -4.15 6.02 -16.25
N VAL A 55 -4.81 6.35 -15.13
CA VAL A 55 -4.65 7.65 -14.47
C VAL A 55 -3.19 7.93 -14.12
N VAL A 56 -2.47 6.93 -13.61
CA VAL A 56 -1.07 7.02 -13.23
C VAL A 56 -0.14 7.11 -14.45
N TYR A 57 -0.22 6.15 -15.39
CA TYR A 57 0.71 6.03 -16.52
C TYR A 57 0.35 6.90 -17.74
N SER A 58 -0.85 7.44 -17.86
CA SER A 58 -1.18 8.47 -18.85
C SER A 58 -0.76 9.88 -18.42
N SER A 59 -0.41 10.07 -17.15
CA SER A 59 0.05 11.35 -16.61
C SER A 59 1.52 11.64 -16.96
N LYS A 60 1.99 12.84 -16.60
CA LYS A 60 3.42 13.20 -16.70
C LYS A 60 4.32 12.40 -15.75
N LEU A 61 3.76 11.63 -14.80
CA LEU A 61 4.55 10.71 -13.98
C LEU A 61 5.18 9.58 -14.78
N LYS A 62 4.67 9.24 -15.97
CA LYS A 62 5.29 8.22 -16.82
C LYS A 62 6.73 8.58 -17.24
N ASP A 63 7.07 9.86 -17.20
CA ASP A 63 8.40 10.37 -17.50
C ASP A 63 9.38 10.13 -16.31
N TYR A 64 8.86 9.80 -15.12
CA TYR A 64 9.65 9.46 -13.95
C TYR A 64 10.08 7.98 -14.00
N SER A 65 11.06 7.63 -13.16
CA SER A 65 11.30 6.23 -12.80
C SER A 65 10.20 5.80 -11.83
N LEU A 66 9.11 5.32 -12.41
CA LEU A 66 7.88 4.85 -11.76
C LEU A 66 7.68 3.39 -12.17
N TRP A 67 7.34 2.49 -11.25
CA TRP A 67 7.07 1.08 -11.55
C TRP A 67 5.99 0.51 -10.64
N LEU A 68 5.40 -0.64 -11.00
CA LEU A 68 4.57 -1.41 -10.06
C LEU A 68 5.45 -1.90 -8.93
N ASP A 69 5.00 -1.79 -7.68
CA ASP A 69 5.76 -2.22 -6.51
C ASP A 69 4.93 -3.20 -5.64
N PHE A 70 5.55 -3.76 -4.60
CA PHE A 70 4.92 -4.60 -3.57
C PHE A 70 3.85 -5.56 -4.12
N GLY A 71 2.62 -5.50 -3.60
CA GLY A 71 1.54 -6.45 -3.92
C GLY A 71 1.11 -6.35 -5.38
N THR A 72 1.21 -5.16 -5.96
CA THR A 72 0.84 -4.91 -7.36
C THR A 72 1.85 -5.52 -8.33
N LEU A 73 3.15 -5.41 -8.04
CA LEU A 73 4.19 -6.10 -8.81
C LEU A 73 4.11 -7.62 -8.64
N LEU A 74 3.84 -8.09 -7.42
CA LEU A 74 3.71 -9.51 -7.12
C LEU A 74 2.53 -10.12 -7.89
N GLY A 75 1.38 -9.45 -7.91
CA GLY A 75 0.24 -9.85 -8.72
C GLY A 75 0.63 -9.97 -10.20
N TYR A 76 1.20 -8.90 -10.77
CA TYR A 76 1.64 -8.91 -12.16
C TYR A 76 2.57 -10.09 -12.46
N TYR A 77 3.59 -10.30 -11.61
CA TYR A 77 4.61 -11.31 -11.84
C TYR A 77 4.08 -12.75 -11.67
N ARG A 78 3.27 -13.00 -10.64
CA ARG A 78 2.84 -14.36 -10.26
C ARG A 78 1.53 -14.79 -10.92
N GLU A 79 0.59 -13.86 -11.04
CA GLU A 79 -0.81 -14.15 -11.42
C GLU A 79 -1.14 -13.55 -12.81
N ASN A 80 -0.25 -12.72 -13.38
CA ASN A 80 -0.54 -11.90 -14.55
C ASN A 80 -1.82 -11.07 -14.36
N ASP A 81 -2.09 -10.69 -13.11
CA ASP A 81 -3.28 -9.95 -12.66
C ASP A 81 -2.99 -9.24 -11.32
N PHE A 82 -3.97 -8.61 -10.67
CA PHE A 82 -3.84 -8.19 -9.28
C PHE A 82 -4.06 -9.36 -8.31
N ILE A 83 -3.53 -9.26 -7.09
CA ILE A 83 -3.78 -10.27 -6.06
C ILE A 83 -5.23 -10.13 -5.59
N SER A 84 -6.02 -11.20 -5.71
CA SER A 84 -7.48 -11.18 -5.53
C SER A 84 -8.00 -10.66 -4.19
N HIS A 85 -7.17 -10.64 -3.15
CA HIS A 85 -7.52 -10.21 -1.80
C HIS A 85 -6.89 -8.88 -1.39
N ASP A 86 -6.14 -8.25 -2.29
CA ASP A 86 -5.53 -6.96 -2.05
C ASP A 86 -6.50 -5.82 -2.41
N LEU A 87 -6.34 -4.69 -1.75
CA LEU A 87 -7.08 -3.44 -2.02
C LEU A 87 -6.16 -2.27 -2.30
N ASP A 88 -4.87 -2.51 -2.18
CA ASP A 88 -3.84 -1.51 -2.31
C ASP A 88 -3.23 -1.65 -3.71
N MET A 89 -3.00 -0.51 -4.36
CA MET A 89 -2.16 -0.43 -5.55
C MET A 89 -0.88 0.30 -5.20
N ASP A 90 0.23 -0.40 -5.28
CA ASP A 90 1.54 0.06 -4.86
C ASP A 90 2.39 0.42 -6.08
N PHE A 91 3.00 1.60 -6.01
CA PHE A 91 3.92 2.10 -7.02
C PHE A 91 5.22 2.54 -6.38
N GLY A 92 6.34 2.12 -6.93
CA GLY A 92 7.65 2.62 -6.56
C GLY A 92 8.01 3.82 -7.44
N ILE A 93 8.58 4.86 -6.85
CA ILE A 93 8.94 6.08 -7.59
C ILE A 93 10.26 6.68 -7.10
N LEU A 94 11.07 7.16 -8.05
CA LEU A 94 12.16 8.09 -7.77
C LEU A 94 11.66 9.51 -8.05
N ILE A 95 11.78 10.40 -7.05
CA ILE A 95 11.37 11.81 -7.16
C ILE A 95 12.63 12.69 -7.12
N PRO A 96 13.17 13.12 -8.28
CA PRO A 96 14.36 13.97 -8.31
C PRO A 96 14.10 15.38 -7.79
N ASN A 97 12.89 15.90 -8.02
CA ASN A 97 12.46 17.22 -7.61
C ASN A 97 11.03 17.16 -7.07
N LEU A 98 10.87 17.46 -5.78
CA LEU A 98 9.60 17.38 -5.09
C LEU A 98 8.63 18.52 -5.50
N GLU A 99 9.14 19.70 -5.84
CA GLU A 99 8.31 20.82 -6.30
C GLU A 99 7.68 20.53 -7.67
N GLU A 100 8.47 19.96 -8.59
CA GLU A 100 7.97 19.50 -9.90
C GLU A 100 6.98 18.36 -9.75
N PHE A 101 7.27 17.40 -8.86
CA PHE A 101 6.34 16.33 -8.54
C PHE A 101 4.99 16.88 -8.08
N TYR A 102 4.95 17.87 -7.17
CA TYR A 102 3.68 18.46 -6.72
C TYR A 102 2.93 19.22 -7.81
N LYS A 103 3.59 19.70 -8.87
CA LYS A 103 2.91 20.26 -10.05
C LYS A 103 2.21 19.15 -10.84
N ILE A 104 2.86 18.00 -11.01
CA ILE A 104 2.29 16.83 -11.69
C ILE A 104 1.17 16.20 -10.86
N GLU A 105 1.35 16.09 -9.54
CA GLU A 105 0.37 15.54 -8.60
C GLU A 105 -0.99 16.21 -8.74
N LYS A 106 -1.04 17.54 -8.96
CA LYS A 106 -2.31 18.25 -9.20
C LYS A 106 -3.15 17.63 -10.31
N THR A 107 -2.51 17.07 -11.34
CA THR A 107 -3.21 16.40 -12.45
C THR A 107 -3.80 15.06 -12.01
N LEU A 108 -3.12 14.32 -11.13
CA LEU A 108 -3.67 13.10 -10.52
C LEU A 108 -4.88 13.43 -9.65
N LEU A 109 -4.80 14.51 -8.87
CA LEU A 109 -5.89 14.95 -8.01
C LEU A 109 -7.14 15.34 -8.82
N GLN A 110 -6.95 16.02 -9.96
CA GLN A 110 -8.03 16.35 -10.90
C GLN A 110 -8.67 15.12 -11.54
N LYS A 111 -7.91 14.03 -11.68
CA LYS A 111 -8.39 12.74 -12.21
C LYS A 111 -9.07 11.86 -11.15
N GLY A 112 -9.25 12.36 -9.93
CA GLY A 112 -10.03 11.70 -8.87
C GLY A 112 -9.22 11.07 -7.75
N LEU A 113 -7.89 11.12 -7.78
CA LEU A 113 -7.10 10.74 -6.61
C LEU A 113 -7.29 11.78 -5.50
N ALA A 114 -7.51 11.32 -4.28
CA ALA A 114 -7.57 12.17 -3.10
C ALA A 114 -6.43 11.81 -2.15
N LYS A 115 -5.46 12.70 -1.99
CA LYS A 115 -4.34 12.47 -1.05
C LYS A 115 -4.87 12.22 0.36
N THR A 116 -4.45 11.11 0.98
CA THR A 116 -4.88 10.71 2.33
C THR A 116 -3.74 10.73 3.34
N LYS A 117 -2.50 10.40 2.94
CA LYS A 117 -1.36 10.32 3.86
C LYS A 117 -0.08 10.78 3.18
N GLU A 118 0.82 11.32 3.99
CA GLU A 118 2.22 11.54 3.64
C GLU A 118 3.07 11.07 4.81
N PHE A 119 4.15 10.36 4.54
CA PHE A 119 5.07 9.85 5.52
C PHE A 119 6.44 10.46 5.28
N TYR A 120 7.07 10.92 6.36
CA TYR A 120 8.40 11.51 6.29
C TYR A 120 9.32 10.90 7.33
N TYR A 121 10.60 10.81 6.98
CA TYR A 121 11.69 10.50 7.89
C TYR A 121 12.85 11.47 7.64
N ASP A 122 13.38 12.10 8.68
CA ASP A 122 14.42 13.15 8.54
C ASP A 122 14.01 14.21 7.51
N GLU A 123 12.75 14.67 7.57
CA GLU A 123 12.14 15.65 6.64
C GLU A 123 12.05 15.19 5.17
N LYS A 124 12.55 14.00 4.83
CA LYS A 124 12.41 13.40 3.49
C LYS A 124 11.12 12.63 3.38
N LEU A 125 10.41 12.84 2.27
CA LEU A 125 9.21 12.09 1.92
C LEU A 125 9.58 10.63 1.59
N VAL A 126 8.91 9.67 2.22
CA VAL A 126 9.14 8.23 2.00
C VAL A 126 7.93 7.50 1.43
N GLU A 127 6.71 8.01 1.65
CA GLU A 127 5.47 7.43 1.13
C GLU A 127 4.37 8.48 0.97
N LEU A 128 3.59 8.36 -0.10
CA LEU A 128 2.36 9.10 -0.35
C LEU A 128 1.20 8.12 -0.55
N SER A 129 0.12 8.29 0.20
CA SER A 129 -1.11 7.51 0.00
C SER A 129 -2.23 8.35 -0.57
N TYR A 130 -3.01 7.77 -1.47
CA TYR A 130 -4.22 8.36 -2.05
C TYR A 130 -5.40 7.41 -1.92
N ASP A 131 -6.61 7.98 -1.90
CA ASP A 131 -7.85 7.25 -2.13
C ASP A 131 -8.26 7.45 -3.59
N TYR A 132 -8.67 6.36 -4.24
CA TYR A 132 -9.32 6.40 -5.53
C TYR A 132 -10.59 5.54 -5.48
N LYS A 133 -11.76 6.18 -5.40
CA LYS A 133 -13.07 5.50 -5.30
C LYS A 133 -13.15 4.46 -4.17
N GLY A 134 -12.42 4.70 -3.06
CA GLY A 134 -12.37 3.78 -1.92
C GLY A 134 -11.22 2.77 -1.94
N LEU A 135 -10.42 2.72 -3.00
CA LEU A 135 -9.17 1.96 -3.09
C LEU A 135 -8.00 2.79 -2.60
N ASN A 136 -7.01 2.16 -2.00
CA ASN A 136 -5.79 2.81 -1.56
C ASN A 136 -4.76 2.73 -2.68
N VAL A 137 -4.12 3.85 -3.00
CA VAL A 137 -3.07 3.93 -4.00
C VAL A 137 -1.84 4.53 -3.33
N ASP A 138 -0.81 3.73 -3.14
CA ASP A 138 0.40 4.09 -2.43
C ASP A 138 1.57 4.28 -3.39
N PHE A 139 2.30 5.38 -3.21
CA PHE A 139 3.55 5.66 -3.90
C PHE A 139 4.68 5.63 -2.88
N ILE A 140 5.54 4.64 -3.01
CA ILE A 140 6.72 4.44 -2.17
C ILE A 140 7.88 5.18 -2.81
N VAL A 141 8.44 6.14 -2.07
CA VAL A 141 9.53 6.98 -2.54
C VAL A 141 10.85 6.31 -2.17
N TYR A 142 11.69 6.07 -3.18
CA TYR A 142 12.99 5.45 -3.01
C TYR A 142 14.13 6.41 -3.35
N GLU A 143 15.28 6.16 -2.73
CA GLU A 143 16.58 6.69 -3.13
C GLU A 143 17.38 5.59 -3.82
N ARG A 144 17.91 5.85 -5.02
CA ARG A 144 18.74 4.88 -5.75
C ARG A 144 20.21 5.05 -5.37
N GLN A 145 20.86 3.94 -5.00
CA GLN A 145 22.28 3.84 -4.74
C GLN A 145 22.87 2.68 -5.56
N GLY A 146 23.39 3.00 -6.74
CA GLY A 146 23.88 1.98 -7.68
C GLY A 146 22.77 1.02 -8.12
N ASN A 147 22.93 -0.26 -7.80
CA ASN A 147 21.97 -1.34 -8.10
C ASN A 147 21.06 -1.67 -6.92
N SER A 148 20.83 -0.69 -6.03
CA SER A 148 19.95 -0.85 -4.88
C SER A 148 19.04 0.36 -4.74
N LEU A 149 17.83 0.11 -4.22
CA LEU A 149 16.89 1.13 -3.79
C LEU A 149 16.77 1.09 -2.28
N ASN A 150 16.84 2.26 -1.65
CA ASN A 150 16.68 2.41 -0.21
C ASN A 150 15.40 3.20 0.09
N SER A 151 14.65 2.76 1.09
CA SER A 151 13.51 3.51 1.63
C SER A 151 13.25 3.11 3.08
N LYS A 152 12.23 3.73 3.69
CA LYS A 152 11.81 3.48 5.06
C LYS A 152 10.31 3.25 5.10
N THR A 153 9.88 2.19 5.76
CA THR A 153 8.47 1.92 6.06
C THR A 153 8.15 2.44 7.44
N ILE A 154 7.07 3.23 7.56
CA ILE A 154 6.62 3.82 8.81
C ILE A 154 5.27 3.21 9.21
N PHE A 155 5.29 2.39 10.27
CA PHE A 155 4.08 1.90 10.90
C PHE A 155 3.61 2.87 11.99
N TYR A 156 2.31 3.05 12.13
CA TYR A 156 1.75 3.85 13.22
C TYR A 156 0.38 3.33 13.66
N MET A 157 0.00 3.64 14.90
CA MET A 157 -1.35 3.46 15.42
C MET A 157 -2.06 4.81 15.48
N LYS A 158 -3.40 4.82 15.49
CA LYS A 158 -4.18 6.03 15.76
C LYS A 158 -4.69 6.01 17.20
N ASN A 159 -4.58 7.14 17.90
CA ASN A 159 -5.24 7.31 19.20
C ASN A 159 -6.76 7.57 19.02
N SER A 160 -7.47 7.77 20.13
CA SER A 160 -8.93 8.03 20.13
C SER A 160 -9.33 9.28 19.34
N LEU A 161 -8.43 10.26 19.21
CA LEU A 161 -8.63 11.50 18.43
C LEU A 161 -8.24 11.33 16.96
N GLY A 162 -7.89 10.12 16.52
CA GLY A 162 -7.47 9.84 15.15
C GLY A 162 -6.05 10.29 14.81
N LYS A 163 -5.27 10.77 15.79
CA LYS A 163 -3.89 11.23 15.57
C LYS A 163 -2.91 10.05 15.54
N PRO A 164 -1.87 10.09 14.67
CA PRO A 164 -0.79 9.10 14.68
C PRO A 164 -0.07 9.03 16.03
N THR A 165 0.26 7.82 16.46
CA THR A 165 0.99 7.51 17.69
C THR A 165 1.70 6.16 17.52
N ARG A 166 2.62 5.81 18.43
CA ARG A 166 3.35 4.53 18.42
C ARG A 166 4.00 4.26 17.05
N LEU A 167 4.77 5.24 16.59
CA LEU A 167 5.52 5.16 15.34
C LEU A 167 6.58 4.07 15.47
N GLU A 168 6.70 3.25 14.44
CA GLU A 168 7.83 2.34 14.24
C GLU A 168 8.38 2.58 12.83
N VAL A 169 9.70 2.64 12.70
CA VAL A 169 10.36 2.86 11.43
C VAL A 169 11.27 1.69 11.12
N TYR A 170 11.23 1.25 9.87
CA TYR A 170 12.07 0.17 9.37
C TYR A 170 12.79 0.64 8.11
N ASP A 171 14.12 0.69 8.17
CA ASP A 171 14.98 0.93 7.02
C ASP A 171 15.13 -0.36 6.22
N TYR A 172 15.09 -0.28 4.90
CA TYR A 172 15.28 -1.44 4.04
C TYR A 172 15.91 -1.06 2.70
N SER A 173 16.55 -2.05 2.09
CA SER A 173 17.21 -1.94 0.79
C SER A 173 16.76 -3.08 -0.11
N LEU A 174 16.54 -2.80 -1.39
CA LEU A 174 16.10 -3.75 -2.39
C LEU A 174 17.10 -3.83 -3.55
N PRO A 175 17.40 -5.03 -4.08
CA PRO A 175 18.17 -5.16 -5.31
C PRO A 175 17.35 -4.62 -6.48
N PHE A 176 17.93 -3.74 -7.29
CA PHE A 176 17.21 -3.05 -8.36
C PHE A 176 18.08 -2.85 -9.58
N SER A 177 17.54 -3.26 -10.73
CA SER A 177 18.13 -3.04 -12.06
C SER A 177 17.39 -1.93 -12.81
N GLU A 178 17.58 -1.85 -14.12
CA GLU A 178 16.80 -0.96 -14.96
C GLU A 178 15.31 -1.35 -15.01
N LEU A 179 14.48 -0.38 -15.39
CA LEU A 179 13.06 -0.58 -15.63
C LEU A 179 12.84 -1.06 -17.07
N LYS A 180 12.00 -2.07 -17.24
CA LYS A 180 11.48 -2.47 -18.55
C LYS A 180 10.02 -2.05 -18.70
N LYS A 181 9.65 -1.67 -19.92
CA LYS A 181 8.26 -1.44 -20.29
C LYS A 181 7.59 -2.75 -20.65
N VAL A 182 6.36 -2.95 -20.18
CA VAL A 182 5.54 -4.14 -20.48
C VAL A 182 4.09 -3.71 -20.69
N ASP A 183 3.38 -4.43 -21.57
CA ASP A 183 1.93 -4.29 -21.66
C ASP A 183 1.30 -5.02 -20.48
N PHE A 184 0.45 -4.31 -19.74
CA PHE A 184 -0.38 -4.93 -18.71
C PHE A 184 -1.82 -4.45 -18.85
N LYS A 185 -2.69 -5.36 -19.29
CA LYS A 185 -4.10 -5.10 -19.56
C LYS A 185 -4.31 -3.92 -20.53
N GLY A 186 -3.44 -3.77 -21.54
CA GLY A 186 -3.52 -2.71 -22.55
C GLY A 186 -2.90 -1.37 -22.13
N ILE A 187 -2.24 -1.31 -20.97
CA ILE A 187 -1.51 -0.12 -20.49
C ILE A 187 -0.01 -0.40 -20.51
N ASP A 188 0.76 0.50 -21.12
CA ASP A 188 2.22 0.49 -21.07
C ASP A 188 2.71 0.89 -19.66
N ILE A 189 3.03 -0.12 -18.84
CA ILE A 189 3.55 0.07 -17.49
C ILE A 189 5.07 -0.17 -17.46
N LYS A 190 5.70 0.08 -16.30
CA LYS A 190 7.09 -0.29 -16.05
C LYS A 190 7.20 -1.24 -14.86
N VAL A 191 8.15 -2.16 -14.94
CA VAL A 191 8.52 -3.08 -13.85
C VAL A 191 10.05 -3.19 -13.76
N PRO A 192 10.63 -3.55 -12.59
CA PRO A 192 12.06 -3.85 -12.50
C PRO A 192 12.43 -5.01 -13.43
N ASP A 193 13.51 -4.90 -14.18
CA ASP A 193 13.92 -6.00 -15.06
C ASP A 193 14.30 -7.26 -14.25
N ASN A 194 14.94 -7.05 -13.10
CA ASN A 194 15.22 -8.07 -12.08
C ASN A 194 14.05 -8.36 -11.12
N ALA A 195 12.78 -8.26 -11.58
CA ALA A 195 11.58 -8.42 -10.74
C ALA A 195 11.59 -9.67 -9.84
N LYS A 196 12.14 -10.81 -10.31
CA LYS A 196 12.25 -12.04 -9.50
C LYS A 196 13.12 -11.84 -8.25
N GLU A 197 14.27 -11.20 -8.40
CA GLU A 197 15.19 -10.93 -7.29
C GLU A 197 14.61 -9.88 -6.36
N TYR A 198 14.02 -8.82 -6.92
CA TYR A 198 13.32 -7.76 -6.21
C TYR A 198 12.20 -8.32 -5.32
N LEU A 199 11.29 -9.12 -5.89
CA LEU A 199 10.19 -9.77 -5.16
C LEU A 199 10.68 -10.81 -4.16
N SER A 200 11.75 -11.56 -4.50
CA SER A 200 12.35 -12.51 -3.56
C SER A 200 12.93 -11.82 -2.32
N ALA A 201 13.46 -10.61 -2.45
CA ALA A 201 13.90 -9.83 -1.30
C ALA A 201 12.71 -9.38 -0.44
N LEU A 202 11.64 -8.90 -1.09
CA LEU A 202 10.43 -8.40 -0.42
C LEU A 202 9.62 -9.48 0.30
N TYR A 203 9.52 -10.69 -0.25
CA TYR A 203 8.58 -11.72 0.19
C TYR A 203 9.21 -13.07 0.58
N GLY A 204 10.52 -13.23 0.37
CA GLY A 204 11.24 -14.49 0.59
C GLY A 204 11.44 -15.30 -0.69
N LYS A 205 12.29 -16.34 -0.62
CA LYS A 205 12.66 -17.15 -1.80
C LYS A 205 11.50 -17.94 -2.40
N ASP A 206 10.48 -18.19 -1.60
CA ASP A 206 9.27 -18.94 -1.92
C ASP A 206 8.08 -18.04 -2.28
N PHE A 207 8.30 -16.76 -2.62
CA PHE A 207 7.23 -15.79 -2.91
C PHE A 207 6.27 -16.19 -4.05
N GLU A 208 6.72 -17.07 -4.95
CA GLU A 208 5.91 -17.65 -6.02
C GLU A 208 4.79 -18.55 -5.46
N ILE A 209 4.90 -19.02 -4.21
CA ILE A 209 3.88 -19.77 -3.48
C ILE A 209 3.05 -18.77 -2.65
N PRO A 210 1.73 -18.67 -2.85
CA PRO A 210 0.89 -17.78 -2.05
C PRO A 210 1.00 -18.06 -0.55
N ASN A 211 1.30 -17.01 0.23
CA ASN A 211 1.38 -17.07 1.69
C ASN A 211 0.45 -16.03 2.33
N THR A 212 -0.70 -16.49 2.81
CA THR A 212 -1.71 -15.63 3.47
C THR A 212 -1.33 -15.21 4.89
N ASN A 213 -0.27 -15.79 5.46
CA ASN A 213 0.24 -15.47 6.79
C ASN A 213 1.57 -14.69 6.73
N TYR A 214 1.90 -14.09 5.59
CA TYR A 214 3.12 -13.33 5.43
C TYR A 214 3.20 -12.16 6.43
N ASN A 215 4.32 -12.08 7.15
CA ASN A 215 4.59 -11.00 8.10
C ASN A 215 5.87 -10.27 7.70
N TRP A 216 5.73 -9.15 7.02
CA TRP A 216 6.86 -8.33 6.54
C TRP A 216 7.80 -7.90 7.66
N LYS A 217 7.31 -7.67 8.90
CA LYS A 217 8.18 -7.31 10.04
C LYS A 217 9.16 -8.42 10.44
N GLY A 218 8.87 -9.67 10.05
CA GLY A 218 9.76 -10.79 10.24
C GLY A 218 10.80 -10.95 9.13
N ASN A 219 10.66 -10.21 8.02
CA ASN A 219 11.61 -10.28 6.92
C ASN A 219 12.90 -9.51 7.31
N PRO A 220 14.08 -10.15 7.23
CA PRO A 220 15.33 -9.58 7.69
C PRO A 220 15.80 -8.33 6.91
N ILE A 221 15.24 -8.01 5.74
CA ILE A 221 15.58 -6.77 5.03
C ILE A 221 15.17 -5.51 5.82
N TYR A 222 14.11 -5.62 6.63
CA TYR A 222 13.57 -4.51 7.41
C TYR A 222 14.33 -4.38 8.74
N LYS A 223 15.15 -3.35 8.85
CA LYS A 223 15.91 -3.03 10.05
C LYS A 223 15.20 -1.95 10.84
N LYS A 224 14.73 -2.29 12.05
CA LYS A 224 14.09 -1.31 12.93
C LYS A 224 15.09 -0.22 13.32
N ILE A 225 14.70 1.04 13.15
CA ILE A 225 15.50 2.21 13.53
C ILE A 225 14.71 3.13 14.46
N ASP A 226 15.36 4.18 14.98
CA ASP A 226 14.71 5.17 15.83
C ASP A 226 13.60 5.91 15.08
N ALA A 227 12.48 6.15 15.76
CA ALA A 227 11.27 6.75 15.21
C ALA A 227 11.14 8.25 15.50
N ASN A 228 12.07 8.85 16.24
CA ASN A 228 11.98 10.25 16.65
C ASN A 228 11.88 11.24 15.48
N ASN A 229 12.49 10.89 14.35
CA ASN A 229 12.47 11.73 13.15
C ASN A 229 11.37 11.34 12.15
N ALA A 230 10.49 10.42 12.53
CA ALA A 230 9.35 10.03 11.70
C ALA A 230 8.15 10.96 11.92
N SER A 231 7.48 11.32 10.83
CA SER A 231 6.21 12.02 10.89
C SER A 231 5.21 11.45 9.91
N VAL A 232 3.93 11.48 10.31
CA VAL A 232 2.81 11.01 9.51
C VAL A 232 1.79 12.13 9.43
N VAL A 233 1.54 12.60 8.22
CA VAL A 233 0.57 13.66 7.95
C VAL A 233 -0.69 13.01 7.40
N LEU A 234 -1.76 13.02 8.18
CA LEU A 234 -3.07 12.57 7.73
C LEU A 234 -3.81 13.73 7.08
N LYS A 235 -4.28 13.55 5.85
CA LYS A 235 -5.16 14.51 5.17
C LYS A 235 -6.60 14.09 5.39
N ASN A 236 -7.46 15.04 5.74
CA ASN A 236 -8.89 14.78 5.83
C ASN A 236 -9.44 14.60 4.42
N ARG A 237 -10.30 13.59 4.23
CA ARG A 237 -11.17 13.52 3.05
C ARG A 237 -12.02 14.79 3.06
N LYS A 238 -11.86 15.65 2.07
CA LYS A 238 -12.80 16.75 1.82
C LYS A 238 -14.08 16.18 1.27
#